data_AF-A0A379MV98-F1
#
_entry.id   AF-A0A379MV98-F1
#
_cell.length_a   1.000
_cell.length_b   1.000
_cell.length_c   1.000
_cell.angle_alpha   90.00
_cell.angle_beta   90.00
_cell.angle_gamma   90.00
#
_symmetry.space_group_name_H-M   'P 1'
#
loop_
_entity.id
_entity.type
_entity.pdbx_description
1 polymer ?
#
loop_
_entity_poly.entity_id
_entity_poly.type
_entity_poly.pdbx_seq_one_letter_code
_entity_poly.pdbx_strand_id
1 'polypeptide(L)'
;MKQTLTYHAPTVASTASRIDPEAYDRSLEHFEQGEYVAALHALLDYINPELRGKYGNPEGTEFKVPHGSIIVGLKITGERLEIDAPFLALPDKGRIPLLRQIAGLNTNVLDLPCIRLIDGRFHFTYDCPLALTHPAKVYDVLYDICSTGDRYDDEFAAKFGAQRIYEPEVKPYDAETVERIYREIRQTCAECLDAVKGFETDRKYGYAWNVIASALLEILYFAHPQGQLLNELDKAVREHDREDIPVQEVIARGKEAIRKIAAVSQEQLSQDLYFVETFVSDKRRSNLKNIQDNFEKTFDNATAALNADDAMACCVMIVYKFYEMYYYNNVQDDVNAIVSKALRRTSAMPWDEAAPILHAAMERIMEGDLDDDDDEAANPFAGADMEAVMAQAQQMQQAAMAQMAQAMQGVDMGEYMKNIQNMMASMMGGTADKDGKDNQ
;
A
#
# COMPACT_ATOMS: atom_id res chain seq x y z
N MET A 1 2.47 22.88 -19.92
CA MET A 1 2.80 22.80 -18.50
C MET A 1 4.26 23.21 -18.27
N LYS A 2 4.54 24.07 -17.29
CA LYS A 2 5.89 24.58 -16.94
C LYS A 2 6.33 24.20 -15.52
N GLN A 3 5.63 23.25 -14.91
CA GLN A 3 5.79 22.83 -13.53
C GLN A 3 5.54 21.32 -13.43
N THR A 4 6.03 20.69 -12.38
CA THR A 4 5.69 19.31 -11.98
C THR A 4 4.19 19.14 -11.75
N LEU A 5 3.75 17.88 -11.74
CA LEU A 5 2.39 17.53 -11.32
C LEU A 5 2.23 17.76 -9.81
N THR A 6 0.98 17.89 -9.38
CA THR A 6 0.63 17.93 -7.95
C THR A 6 0.90 16.56 -7.32
N TYR A 7 1.59 16.54 -6.19
CA TYR A 7 1.80 15.32 -5.40
C TYR A 7 0.61 15.06 -4.47
N HIS A 8 0.16 13.81 -4.43
CA HIS A 8 -0.84 13.34 -3.47
C HIS A 8 -0.25 12.34 -2.47
N ALA A 9 -0.50 12.57 -1.18
CA ALA A 9 -0.02 11.69 -0.11
C ALA A 9 -0.81 10.37 -0.07
N PRO A 10 -0.14 9.23 0.21
CA PRO A 10 -0.81 7.95 0.22
C PRO A 10 -1.80 7.80 1.36
N THR A 11 -2.82 6.97 1.13
CA THR A 11 -3.82 6.58 2.13
C THR A 11 -3.27 5.65 3.21
N VAL A 12 -2.17 4.95 2.93
CA VAL A 12 -1.46 4.08 3.88
C VAL A 12 -0.25 4.79 4.45
N ALA A 13 0.06 4.50 5.72
CA ALA A 13 1.20 5.09 6.41
C ALA A 13 2.55 4.53 5.93
N SER A 14 2.57 3.26 5.49
CA SER A 14 3.77 2.58 5.02
C SER A 14 3.41 1.60 3.90
N THR A 15 4.29 1.52 2.90
CA THR A 15 4.28 0.50 1.85
C THR A 15 5.27 -0.63 2.14
N ALA A 16 5.94 -0.61 3.28
CA ALA A 16 6.99 -1.57 3.60
C ALA A 16 6.43 -2.98 3.71
N SER A 17 7.22 -3.94 3.20
CA SER A 17 6.87 -5.35 3.33
C SER A 17 6.96 -5.79 4.78
N ARG A 18 6.07 -6.70 5.19
CA ARG A 18 6.17 -7.41 6.48
C ARG A 18 7.12 -8.60 6.45
N ILE A 19 7.79 -8.84 5.31
CA ILE A 19 8.70 -9.95 5.16
C ILE A 19 9.89 -9.83 6.13
N ASP A 20 10.15 -10.90 6.89
CA ASP A 20 11.30 -11.05 7.79
C ASP A 20 12.35 -12.00 7.19
N PRO A 21 13.42 -11.49 6.51
CA PRO A 21 14.44 -12.33 5.89
C PRO A 21 15.09 -13.32 6.85
N GLU A 22 15.26 -12.99 8.12
CA GLU A 22 15.89 -13.88 9.09
C GLU A 22 15.01 -15.11 9.40
N ALA A 23 13.68 -14.95 9.33
CA ALA A 23 12.76 -16.07 9.48
C ALA A 23 12.88 -17.07 8.32
N TYR A 24 13.26 -16.61 7.12
CA TYR A 24 13.50 -17.51 5.99
C TYR A 24 14.72 -18.39 6.23
N ASP A 25 15.82 -17.79 6.71
CA ASP A 25 17.04 -18.53 7.04
C ASP A 25 16.75 -19.58 8.12
N ARG A 26 16.02 -19.21 9.18
CA ARG A 26 15.54 -20.17 10.20
C ARG A 26 14.68 -21.29 9.60
N SER A 27 13.82 -20.97 8.64
CA SER A 27 12.98 -21.96 7.96
C SER A 27 13.80 -23.01 7.21
N LEU A 28 14.87 -22.57 6.52
CA LEU A 28 15.80 -23.46 5.84
C LEU A 28 16.56 -24.35 6.83
N GLU A 29 17.08 -23.77 7.91
CA GLU A 29 17.80 -24.51 8.96
C GLU A 29 16.93 -25.63 9.58
N HIS A 30 15.69 -25.30 9.98
CA HIS A 30 14.75 -26.31 10.50
C HIS A 30 14.46 -27.41 9.48
N PHE A 31 14.31 -27.05 8.20
CA PHE A 31 14.05 -28.04 7.15
C PHE A 31 15.21 -29.02 6.98
N GLU A 32 16.45 -28.53 6.97
CA GLU A 32 17.67 -29.34 6.87
C GLU A 32 17.86 -30.28 8.08
N GLN A 33 17.37 -29.88 9.25
CA GLN A 33 17.38 -30.68 10.48
C GLN A 33 16.25 -31.71 10.55
N GLY A 34 15.33 -31.72 9.59
CA GLY A 34 14.15 -32.60 9.58
C GLY A 34 12.99 -32.11 10.46
N GLU A 35 13.05 -30.87 10.94
CA GLU A 35 12.06 -30.24 11.81
C GLU A 35 10.97 -29.54 10.98
N TYR A 36 10.29 -30.29 10.10
CA TYR A 36 9.49 -29.72 9.02
C TYR A 36 8.31 -28.84 9.46
N VAL A 37 7.71 -29.10 10.62
CA VAL A 37 6.63 -28.25 11.17
C VAL A 37 7.20 -26.90 11.60
N ALA A 38 8.36 -26.89 12.26
CA ALA A 38 9.06 -25.67 12.63
C ALA A 38 9.53 -24.90 11.39
N ALA A 39 9.98 -25.60 10.36
CA ALA A 39 10.31 -25.00 9.07
C ALA A 39 9.11 -24.28 8.44
N LEU A 40 7.93 -24.92 8.40
CA LEU A 40 6.70 -24.28 7.91
C LEU A 40 6.31 -23.07 8.77
N HIS A 41 6.44 -23.17 10.09
CA HIS A 41 6.13 -22.05 10.98
C HIS A 41 7.03 -20.84 10.73
N ALA A 42 8.34 -21.06 10.62
CA ALA A 42 9.29 -20.01 10.29
C ALA A 42 9.06 -19.43 8.89
N LEU A 43 8.59 -20.23 7.91
CA LEU A 43 8.20 -19.72 6.60
C LEU A 43 6.97 -18.80 6.67
N LEU A 44 5.97 -19.15 7.47
CA LEU A 44 4.80 -18.28 7.67
C LEU A 44 5.21 -16.98 8.37
N ASP A 45 6.13 -17.05 9.33
CA ASP A 45 6.67 -15.87 10.00
C ASP A 45 7.52 -15.01 9.04
N TYR A 46 8.22 -15.63 8.09
CA TYR A 46 8.91 -14.93 7.00
C TYR A 46 7.94 -14.09 6.16
N ILE A 47 6.72 -14.59 5.90
CA ILE A 47 5.73 -13.83 5.14
C ILE A 47 5.17 -12.68 5.99
N ASN A 48 4.75 -12.99 7.22
CA ASN A 48 4.27 -12.03 8.20
C ASN A 48 4.34 -12.66 9.60
N PRO A 49 5.13 -12.11 10.54
CA PRO A 49 5.30 -12.65 11.89
C PRO A 49 3.99 -12.76 12.72
N GLU A 50 2.97 -11.98 12.39
CA GLU A 50 1.69 -11.98 13.10
C GLU A 50 0.72 -13.06 12.58
N LEU A 51 1.01 -13.66 11.43
CA LEU A 51 0.09 -14.52 10.70
C LEU A 51 -0.33 -15.74 11.51
N ARG A 52 0.64 -16.46 12.11
CA ARG A 52 0.34 -17.67 12.87
C ARG A 52 -0.53 -17.40 14.08
N GLY A 53 -0.28 -16.29 14.79
CA GLY A 53 -1.09 -15.90 15.94
C GLY A 53 -2.52 -15.50 15.56
N LYS A 54 -2.70 -14.89 14.38
CA LYS A 54 -4.00 -14.39 13.92
C LYS A 54 -4.86 -15.47 13.25
N TYR A 55 -4.24 -16.41 12.54
CA TYR A 55 -4.93 -17.35 11.65
C TYR A 55 -4.66 -18.84 11.91
N GLY A 56 -3.73 -19.16 12.82
CA GLY A 56 -3.41 -20.52 13.22
C GLY A 56 -4.34 -21.05 14.31
N ASN A 57 -4.55 -22.37 14.33
CA ASN A 57 -5.09 -23.05 15.50
C ASN A 57 -4.06 -23.12 16.65
N PRO A 58 -4.49 -23.37 17.89
CA PRO A 58 -3.59 -23.46 19.05
C PRO A 58 -2.47 -24.50 18.89
N GLU A 59 -2.71 -25.56 18.14
CA GLU A 59 -1.74 -26.62 17.89
C GLU A 59 -0.73 -26.29 16.79
N GLY A 60 -0.92 -25.21 16.02
CA GLY A 60 -0.05 -24.82 14.91
C GLY A 60 -0.06 -25.81 13.74
N THR A 61 -1.16 -26.51 13.52
CA THR A 61 -1.33 -27.55 12.49
C THR A 61 -2.36 -27.17 11.42
N GLU A 62 -3.14 -26.12 11.62
CA GLU A 62 -4.12 -25.61 10.67
C GLU A 62 -4.05 -24.08 10.65
N PHE A 63 -3.99 -23.49 9.45
CA PHE A 63 -3.96 -22.05 9.22
C PHE A 63 -5.01 -21.69 8.17
N LYS A 64 -5.81 -20.65 8.41
CA LYS A 64 -6.79 -20.15 7.44
C LYS A 64 -6.53 -18.68 7.19
N VAL A 65 -5.74 -18.40 6.17
CA VAL A 65 -5.24 -17.06 5.90
C VAL A 65 -6.04 -16.45 4.75
N PRO A 66 -6.78 -15.34 4.98
CA PRO A 66 -7.44 -14.64 3.90
C PRO A 66 -6.42 -13.96 2.98
N HIS A 67 -6.73 -13.95 1.68
CA HIS A 67 -6.00 -13.24 0.65
C HIS A 67 -6.99 -12.75 -0.38
N GLY A 68 -7.33 -11.46 -0.34
CA GLY A 68 -8.33 -10.91 -1.26
C GLY A 68 -9.63 -11.73 -1.20
N SER A 69 -10.03 -12.27 -2.35
CA SER A 69 -11.25 -13.06 -2.54
C SER A 69 -11.17 -14.54 -2.26
N ILE A 70 -10.07 -15.04 -1.67
CA ILE A 70 -9.93 -16.43 -1.26
C ILE A 70 -9.45 -16.56 0.19
N ILE A 71 -9.69 -17.73 0.78
CA ILE A 71 -9.04 -18.16 2.02
C ILE A 71 -8.13 -19.33 1.68
N VAL A 72 -6.83 -19.17 1.97
CA VAL A 72 -5.86 -20.24 1.80
C VAL A 72 -5.77 -21.03 3.09
N GLY A 73 -6.25 -22.27 3.04
CA GLY A 73 -6.17 -23.23 4.13
C GLY A 73 -4.89 -24.05 4.03
N LEU A 74 -4.05 -24.01 5.05
CA LEU A 74 -2.92 -24.92 5.22
C LEU A 74 -3.24 -25.88 6.35
N LYS A 75 -3.01 -27.17 6.15
CA LYS A 75 -3.26 -28.19 7.15
C LYS A 75 -2.17 -29.25 7.17
N ILE A 76 -1.74 -29.61 8.36
CA ILE A 76 -0.81 -30.70 8.61
C ILE A 76 -1.62 -31.93 9.03
N THR A 77 -1.64 -32.96 8.17
CA THR A 77 -2.33 -34.23 8.44
C THR A 77 -1.31 -35.35 8.45
N GLY A 78 -0.91 -35.81 9.65
CA GLY A 78 0.18 -36.77 9.80
C GLY A 78 1.51 -36.17 9.34
N GLU A 79 2.18 -36.81 8.38
CA GLU A 79 3.45 -36.35 7.81
C GLU A 79 3.27 -35.55 6.50
N ARG A 80 2.10 -34.96 6.27
CA ARG A 80 1.76 -34.27 5.02
C ARG A 80 1.32 -32.83 5.28
N LEU A 81 1.69 -31.95 4.36
CA LEU A 81 1.10 -30.62 4.20
C LEU A 81 0.07 -30.67 3.08
N GLU A 82 -1.16 -30.30 3.44
CA GLU A 82 -2.29 -30.11 2.54
C GLU A 82 -2.58 -28.61 2.45
N ILE A 83 -2.72 -28.08 1.24
CA ILE A 83 -3.15 -26.71 0.97
C ILE A 83 -4.42 -26.77 0.13
N ASP A 84 -5.48 -26.14 0.60
CA ASP A 84 -6.76 -26.01 -0.09
C ASP A 84 -7.21 -24.55 -0.04
N ALA A 85 -7.53 -23.97 -1.20
CA ALA A 85 -8.14 -22.66 -1.29
C ALA A 85 -9.38 -22.74 -2.19
N PRO A 86 -10.60 -22.70 -1.62
CA PRO A 86 -11.83 -22.61 -2.39
C PRO A 86 -11.82 -21.32 -3.23
N PHE A 87 -12.16 -21.44 -4.52
CA PHE A 87 -12.07 -20.35 -5.49
C PHE A 87 -13.43 -19.87 -6.01
N LEU A 88 -14.08 -20.63 -6.89
CA LEU A 88 -15.35 -20.24 -7.54
C LEU A 88 -16.26 -21.44 -7.76
N ALA A 89 -17.58 -21.23 -7.74
CA ALA A 89 -18.52 -22.24 -8.19
C ALA A 89 -18.64 -22.25 -9.72
N LEU A 90 -18.69 -23.45 -10.29
CA LEU A 90 -18.91 -23.64 -11.72
C LEU A 90 -20.33 -23.16 -12.09
N PRO A 91 -20.48 -22.22 -13.03
CA PRO A 91 -21.80 -21.75 -13.46
C PRO A 91 -22.45 -22.71 -14.46
N ASP A 92 -23.78 -22.65 -14.57
CA ASP A 92 -24.53 -23.43 -15.57
C ASP A 92 -24.26 -22.91 -17.00
N LYS A 93 -24.33 -21.60 -17.18
CA LYS A 93 -24.01 -20.91 -18.44
C LYS A 93 -22.53 -20.53 -18.43
N GLY A 94 -21.86 -20.62 -19.59
CA GLY A 94 -20.42 -20.30 -19.68
C GLY A 94 -19.49 -21.41 -19.17
N ARG A 95 -20.03 -22.55 -18.71
CA ARG A 95 -19.28 -23.67 -18.10
C ARG A 95 -18.11 -24.19 -18.96
N ILE A 96 -18.34 -24.42 -20.27
CA ILE A 96 -17.34 -25.03 -21.16
C ILE A 96 -16.17 -24.07 -21.40
N PRO A 97 -16.40 -22.79 -21.77
CA PRO A 97 -15.35 -21.78 -21.81
C PRO A 97 -14.56 -21.67 -20.50
N LEU A 98 -15.24 -21.63 -19.34
CA LEU A 98 -14.57 -21.54 -18.04
C LEU A 98 -13.69 -22.76 -17.76
N LEU A 99 -14.20 -23.97 -17.96
CA LEU A 99 -13.43 -25.21 -17.79
C LEU A 99 -12.18 -25.24 -18.68
N ARG A 100 -12.26 -24.70 -19.91
CA ARG A 100 -11.10 -24.57 -20.79
C ARG A 100 -10.07 -23.57 -20.25
N GLN A 101 -10.51 -22.45 -19.69
CA GLN A 101 -9.62 -21.48 -19.06
C GLN A 101 -8.93 -22.09 -17.83
N ILE A 102 -9.67 -22.77 -16.96
CA ILE A 102 -9.10 -23.48 -15.80
C ILE A 102 -8.05 -24.52 -16.22
N ALA A 103 -8.32 -25.30 -17.27
CA ALA A 103 -7.32 -26.22 -17.81
C ALA A 103 -6.07 -25.50 -18.38
N GLY A 104 -6.27 -24.32 -18.98
CA GLY A 104 -5.19 -23.43 -19.41
C GLY A 104 -4.33 -22.94 -18.25
N LEU A 105 -4.94 -22.55 -17.13
CA LEU A 105 -4.22 -22.12 -15.92
C LEU A 105 -3.37 -23.26 -15.35
N ASN A 106 -3.96 -24.45 -15.20
CA ASN A 106 -3.25 -25.65 -14.74
C ASN A 106 -2.10 -26.11 -15.64
N THR A 107 -1.99 -25.60 -16.87
CA THR A 107 -0.95 -26.03 -17.83
C THR A 107 0.09 -24.96 -18.15
N ASN A 108 -0.25 -23.67 -18.00
CA ASN A 108 0.60 -22.57 -18.46
C ASN A 108 0.88 -21.52 -17.38
N VAL A 109 0.21 -21.58 -16.23
CA VAL A 109 0.32 -20.56 -15.17
C VAL A 109 0.76 -21.20 -13.86
N LEU A 110 0.06 -22.23 -13.39
CA LEU A 110 0.38 -22.91 -12.14
C LEU A 110 1.46 -23.96 -12.37
N ASP A 111 2.46 -24.00 -11.49
CA ASP A 111 3.51 -25.03 -11.55
C ASP A 111 3.14 -26.26 -10.72
N LEU A 112 3.12 -26.11 -9.39
CA LEU A 112 2.85 -27.19 -8.44
C LEU A 112 1.40 -27.28 -7.94
N PRO A 113 0.70 -26.18 -7.59
CA PRO A 113 -0.70 -26.27 -7.22
C PRO A 113 -1.58 -26.58 -8.44
N CYS A 114 -2.74 -27.18 -8.21
CA CYS A 114 -3.71 -27.48 -9.26
C CYS A 114 -5.10 -27.01 -8.86
N ILE A 115 -5.82 -26.40 -9.81
CA ILE A 115 -7.25 -26.15 -9.66
C ILE A 115 -8.02 -27.44 -9.97
N ARG A 116 -8.79 -27.92 -9.00
CA ARG A 116 -9.65 -29.11 -9.11
C ARG A 116 -11.12 -28.73 -8.97
N LEU A 117 -11.98 -29.47 -9.66
CA LEU A 117 -13.43 -29.37 -9.49
C LEU A 117 -13.90 -30.38 -8.45
N ILE A 118 -14.34 -29.90 -7.30
CA ILE A 118 -14.81 -30.68 -6.14
C ILE A 118 -16.23 -30.23 -5.84
N ASP A 119 -17.21 -31.12 -5.93
CA ASP A 119 -18.63 -30.85 -5.63
C ASP A 119 -19.18 -29.58 -6.32
N GLY A 120 -18.80 -29.37 -7.58
CA GLY A 120 -19.24 -28.21 -8.38
C GLY A 120 -18.48 -26.92 -8.09
N ARG A 121 -17.42 -26.96 -7.28
CA ARG A 121 -16.59 -25.81 -6.91
C ARG A 121 -15.15 -26.02 -7.34
N PHE A 122 -14.51 -24.97 -7.83
CA PHE A 122 -13.10 -24.96 -8.09
C PHE A 122 -12.34 -24.69 -6.79
N HIS A 123 -11.31 -25.49 -6.55
CA HIS A 123 -10.39 -25.36 -5.43
C HIS A 123 -8.97 -25.37 -5.96
N PHE A 124 -8.14 -24.43 -5.54
CA PHE A 124 -6.70 -24.63 -5.62
C PHE A 124 -6.30 -25.68 -4.59
N THR A 125 -5.51 -26.66 -5.02
CA THR A 125 -5.10 -27.78 -4.18
C THR A 125 -3.62 -28.08 -4.35
N TYR A 126 -2.96 -28.39 -3.24
CA TYR A 126 -1.61 -28.92 -3.20
C TYR A 126 -1.49 -29.88 -2.01
N ASP A 127 -0.78 -31.00 -2.18
CA ASP A 127 -0.59 -32.00 -1.14
C ASP A 127 0.80 -32.64 -1.29
N CYS A 128 1.58 -32.68 -0.21
CA CYS A 128 2.97 -33.12 -0.26
C CYS A 128 3.45 -33.65 1.10
N PRO A 129 4.26 -34.73 1.16
CA PRO A 129 4.95 -35.09 2.40
C PRO A 129 5.79 -33.92 2.92
N LEU A 130 5.76 -33.69 4.23
CA LEU A 130 6.53 -32.62 4.89
C LEU A 130 8.03 -32.72 4.60
N ALA A 131 8.57 -33.92 4.44
CA ALA A 131 9.97 -34.13 4.05
C ALA A 131 10.33 -33.62 2.64
N LEU A 132 9.33 -33.27 1.81
CA LEU A 132 9.49 -32.78 0.45
C LEU A 132 9.01 -31.33 0.28
N THR A 133 8.61 -30.66 1.37
CA THR A 133 8.12 -29.27 1.38
C THR A 133 9.26 -28.30 1.72
N HIS A 134 10.27 -28.22 0.84
CA HIS A 134 11.31 -27.20 0.97
C HIS A 134 10.68 -25.79 1.07
N PRO A 135 11.17 -24.88 1.94
CA PRO A 135 10.53 -23.59 2.19
C PRO A 135 10.26 -22.76 0.91
N ALA A 136 11.24 -22.66 0.00
CA ALA A 136 11.06 -22.01 -1.30
C ALA A 136 9.86 -22.57 -2.08
N LYS A 137 9.72 -23.90 -2.12
CA LYS A 137 8.64 -24.58 -2.84
C LYS A 137 7.28 -24.23 -2.26
N VAL A 138 7.16 -24.22 -0.94
CA VAL A 138 5.89 -23.87 -0.28
C VAL A 138 5.56 -22.41 -0.53
N TYR A 139 6.53 -21.50 -0.47
CA TYR A 139 6.33 -20.10 -0.81
C TYR A 139 5.82 -19.93 -2.24
N ASP A 140 6.44 -20.59 -3.22
CA ASP A 140 6.03 -20.52 -4.63
C ASP A 140 4.60 -21.06 -4.82
N VAL A 141 4.25 -22.16 -4.15
CA VAL A 141 2.87 -22.69 -4.16
C VAL A 141 1.88 -21.66 -3.61
N LEU A 142 2.20 -21.01 -2.49
CA LEU A 142 1.33 -19.98 -1.89
C LEU A 142 1.21 -18.76 -2.81
N TYR A 143 2.32 -18.32 -3.41
CA TYR A 143 2.34 -17.22 -4.37
C TYR A 143 1.48 -17.51 -5.59
N ASP A 144 1.61 -18.70 -6.20
CA ASP A 144 0.81 -19.12 -7.35
C ASP A 144 -0.69 -19.11 -7.04
N ILE A 145 -1.09 -19.65 -5.87
CA ILE A 145 -2.48 -19.69 -5.43
C ILE A 145 -3.02 -18.27 -5.22
N CYS A 146 -2.29 -17.43 -4.46
CA CYS A 146 -2.69 -16.06 -4.16
C CYS A 146 -2.80 -15.20 -5.42
N SER A 147 -1.72 -15.11 -6.20
CA SER A 147 -1.67 -14.27 -7.41
C SER A 147 -2.65 -14.69 -8.49
N THR A 148 -2.89 -16.00 -8.66
CA THR A 148 -3.87 -16.50 -9.63
C THR A 148 -5.30 -16.33 -9.11
N GLY A 149 -5.54 -16.57 -7.82
CA GLY A 149 -6.85 -16.39 -7.21
C GLY A 149 -7.35 -14.96 -7.37
N ASP A 150 -6.54 -13.99 -6.97
CA ASP A 150 -6.89 -12.56 -7.00
C ASP A 150 -7.05 -12.02 -8.43
N ARG A 151 -6.25 -12.52 -9.39
CA ARG A 151 -6.32 -12.05 -10.77
C ARG A 151 -7.55 -12.54 -11.54
N TYR A 152 -8.02 -13.75 -11.25
CA TYR A 152 -8.98 -14.44 -12.12
C TYR A 152 -10.39 -14.56 -11.54
N ASP A 153 -10.62 -14.27 -10.26
CA ASP A 153 -11.96 -14.32 -9.67
C ASP A 153 -12.93 -13.34 -10.36
N ASP A 154 -12.54 -12.08 -10.49
CA ASP A 154 -13.27 -10.99 -11.11
C ASP A 154 -13.47 -11.24 -12.58
N GLU A 155 -12.39 -11.63 -13.26
CA GLU A 155 -12.43 -11.96 -14.68
C GLU A 155 -13.43 -13.09 -14.95
N PHE A 156 -13.42 -14.15 -14.14
CA PHE A 156 -14.28 -15.31 -14.34
C PHE A 156 -15.72 -15.04 -13.93
N ALA A 157 -15.96 -14.26 -12.89
CA ALA A 157 -17.29 -13.77 -12.54
C ALA A 157 -17.88 -12.94 -13.67
N ALA A 158 -17.14 -11.95 -14.17
CA ALA A 158 -17.60 -11.03 -15.22
C ALA A 158 -17.78 -11.70 -16.59
N LYS A 159 -16.82 -12.53 -17.04
CA LYS A 159 -16.83 -13.11 -18.40
C LYS A 159 -17.64 -14.39 -18.51
N PHE A 160 -17.66 -15.21 -17.46
CA PHE A 160 -18.24 -16.55 -17.51
C PHE A 160 -19.44 -16.75 -16.57
N GLY A 161 -19.72 -15.78 -15.70
CA GLY A 161 -20.81 -15.87 -14.73
C GLY A 161 -20.50 -16.81 -13.56
N ALA A 162 -19.22 -17.09 -13.30
CA ALA A 162 -18.80 -17.87 -12.14
C ALA A 162 -19.27 -17.19 -10.85
N GLN A 163 -19.66 -17.98 -9.84
CA GLN A 163 -20.13 -17.44 -8.57
C GLN A 163 -19.00 -17.49 -7.55
N ARG A 164 -18.76 -16.37 -6.87
CA ARG A 164 -17.86 -16.34 -5.72
C ARG A 164 -18.44 -17.22 -4.61
N ILE A 165 -17.59 -18.02 -3.99
CA ILE A 165 -17.96 -18.91 -2.88
C ILE A 165 -17.48 -18.40 -1.53
N TYR A 166 -16.69 -17.32 -1.56
CA TYR A 166 -16.27 -16.53 -0.41
C TYR A 166 -16.47 -15.05 -0.75
N GLU A 167 -16.95 -14.29 0.22
CA GLU A 167 -16.97 -12.84 0.14
C GLU A 167 -15.82 -12.32 1.02
N PRO A 168 -14.85 -11.59 0.44
CA PRO A 168 -13.75 -11.01 1.22
C PRO A 168 -14.25 -10.20 2.41
N GLU A 169 -13.62 -10.39 3.57
CA GLU A 169 -13.74 -9.45 4.66
C GLU A 169 -12.96 -8.18 4.31
N VAL A 170 -13.70 -7.12 3.97
CA VAL A 170 -13.14 -5.83 3.61
C VAL A 170 -13.43 -4.78 4.68
N LYS A 171 -12.52 -3.83 4.82
CA LYS A 171 -12.76 -2.60 5.57
C LYS A 171 -12.82 -1.43 4.58
N PRO A 172 -14.02 -0.94 4.23
CA PRO A 172 -14.16 0.22 3.35
C PRO A 172 -13.43 1.44 3.89
N TYR A 173 -12.98 2.30 2.98
CA TYR A 173 -12.47 3.61 3.36
C TYR A 173 -13.60 4.48 3.91
N ASP A 174 -13.29 5.39 4.83
CA ASP A 174 -14.27 6.36 5.31
C ASP A 174 -14.63 7.39 4.22
N ALA A 175 -15.78 8.05 4.41
CA ALA A 175 -16.34 8.94 3.40
C ALA A 175 -15.43 10.14 3.08
N GLU A 176 -14.70 10.66 4.08
CA GLU A 176 -13.77 11.79 3.89
C GLU A 176 -12.58 11.36 3.02
N THR A 177 -12.02 10.18 3.28
CA THR A 177 -10.94 9.60 2.50
C THR A 177 -11.39 9.31 1.06
N VAL A 178 -12.59 8.76 0.87
CA VAL A 178 -13.17 8.54 -0.47
C VAL A 178 -13.35 9.87 -1.23
N GLU A 179 -13.88 10.91 -0.58
CA GLU A 179 -14.02 12.24 -1.19
C GLU A 179 -12.67 12.85 -1.57
N ARG A 180 -11.67 12.71 -0.71
CA ARG A 180 -10.29 13.14 -0.98
C ARG A 180 -9.73 12.45 -2.22
N ILE A 181 -9.74 11.11 -2.24
CA ILE A 181 -9.23 10.32 -3.37
C ILE A 181 -9.97 10.66 -4.67
N TYR A 182 -11.29 10.79 -4.62
CA TYR A 182 -12.10 11.16 -5.79
C TYR A 182 -11.66 12.50 -6.38
N ARG A 183 -11.43 13.50 -5.54
CA ARG A 183 -10.92 14.82 -5.97
C ARG A 183 -9.51 14.72 -6.54
N GLU A 184 -8.61 14.00 -5.86
CA GLU A 184 -7.20 13.85 -6.23
C GLU A 184 -7.02 13.09 -7.56
N ILE A 185 -7.80 12.02 -7.79
CA ILE A 185 -7.83 11.31 -9.09
C ILE A 185 -8.22 12.27 -10.21
N ARG A 186 -9.27 13.08 -10.02
CA ARG A 186 -9.74 14.01 -11.04
C ARG A 186 -8.72 15.12 -11.31
N GLN A 187 -8.04 15.61 -10.28
CA GLN A 187 -6.96 16.57 -10.42
C GLN A 187 -5.80 15.97 -11.22
N THR A 188 -5.30 14.80 -10.80
CA THR A 188 -4.22 14.05 -11.47
C THR A 188 -4.54 13.83 -12.95
N CYS A 189 -5.75 13.35 -13.25
CA CYS A 189 -6.19 13.12 -14.63
C CYS A 189 -6.26 14.42 -15.45
N ALA A 190 -6.75 15.51 -14.87
CA ALA A 190 -6.86 16.80 -15.56
C ALA A 190 -5.47 17.39 -15.86
N GLU A 191 -4.56 17.37 -14.89
CA GLU A 191 -3.18 17.86 -15.05
C GLU A 191 -2.42 17.01 -16.08
N CYS A 192 -2.55 15.69 -16.02
CA CYS A 192 -1.98 14.78 -17.00
C CYS A 192 -2.45 15.10 -18.43
N LEU A 193 -3.76 15.25 -18.65
CA LEU A 193 -4.29 15.52 -19.99
C LEU A 193 -3.87 16.89 -20.54
N ASP A 194 -3.75 17.92 -19.68
CA ASP A 194 -3.23 19.23 -20.07
C ASP A 194 -1.74 19.17 -20.44
N ALA A 195 -0.94 18.47 -19.63
CA ALA A 195 0.49 18.26 -19.90
C ALA A 195 0.72 17.56 -21.24
N VAL A 196 0.02 16.45 -21.48
CA VAL A 196 0.14 15.65 -22.71
C VAL A 196 -0.21 16.49 -23.93
N LYS A 197 -1.25 17.34 -23.86
CA LYS A 197 -1.62 18.25 -24.96
C LYS A 197 -0.47 19.20 -25.32
N GLY A 198 0.23 19.73 -24.31
CA GLY A 198 1.43 20.54 -24.52
C GLY A 198 2.54 19.74 -25.22
N PHE A 199 2.86 18.55 -24.71
CA PHE A 199 3.92 17.71 -25.29
C PHE A 199 3.64 17.23 -26.70
N GLU A 200 2.38 16.90 -27.03
CA GLU A 200 2.00 16.52 -28.40
C GLU A 200 2.18 17.68 -29.38
N THR A 201 1.86 18.92 -28.96
CA THR A 201 2.07 20.12 -29.76
C THR A 201 3.55 20.32 -30.10
N ASP A 202 4.41 20.06 -29.11
CA ASP A 202 5.87 20.16 -29.23
C ASP A 202 6.53 18.89 -29.81
N ARG A 203 5.74 17.86 -30.16
CA ARG A 203 6.20 16.52 -30.61
C ARG A 203 7.13 15.80 -29.63
N LYS A 204 7.00 16.08 -28.33
CA LYS A 204 7.77 15.48 -27.22
C LYS A 204 7.07 14.21 -26.72
N TYR A 205 6.90 13.22 -27.59
CA TYR A 205 6.12 12.00 -27.29
C TYR A 205 6.68 11.18 -26.11
N GLY A 206 8.01 11.16 -25.92
CA GLY A 206 8.60 10.51 -24.74
C GLY A 206 8.16 11.15 -23.41
N TYR A 207 8.01 12.47 -23.37
CA TYR A 207 7.56 13.16 -22.15
C TYR A 207 6.05 13.02 -21.93
N ALA A 208 5.27 12.99 -23.02
CA ALA A 208 3.87 12.60 -22.93
C ALA A 208 3.71 11.17 -22.38
N TRP A 209 4.58 10.24 -22.80
CA TRP A 209 4.61 8.89 -22.29
C TRP A 209 4.92 8.87 -20.78
N ASN A 210 5.98 9.56 -20.34
CA ASN A 210 6.34 9.65 -18.92
C ASN A 210 5.20 10.20 -18.07
N VAL A 211 4.55 11.29 -18.49
CA VAL A 211 3.48 11.91 -17.70
C VAL A 211 2.23 11.03 -17.60
N ILE A 212 1.86 10.31 -18.66
CA ILE A 212 0.74 9.35 -18.57
C ILE A 212 1.10 8.22 -17.63
N ALA A 213 2.31 7.67 -17.74
CA ALA A 213 2.77 6.59 -16.87
C ALA A 213 2.76 7.06 -15.40
N SER A 214 3.39 8.19 -15.10
CA SER A 214 3.39 8.78 -13.75
C SER A 214 2.00 8.98 -13.20
N ALA A 215 1.04 9.49 -13.97
CA ALA A 215 -0.33 9.70 -13.51
C ALA A 215 -1.05 8.38 -13.15
N LEU A 216 -0.88 7.33 -13.95
CA LEU A 216 -1.46 6.01 -13.66
C LEU A 216 -0.85 5.41 -12.38
N LEU A 217 0.47 5.48 -12.27
CA LEU A 217 1.22 4.91 -11.15
C LEU A 217 1.03 5.72 -9.85
N GLU A 218 0.88 7.04 -9.96
CA GLU A 218 0.55 7.93 -8.84
C GLU A 218 -0.84 7.60 -8.28
N ILE A 219 -1.85 7.39 -9.13
CA ILE A 219 -3.19 6.98 -8.67
C ILE A 219 -3.12 5.65 -7.91
N LEU A 220 -2.39 4.66 -8.43
CA LEU A 220 -2.15 3.41 -7.72
C LEU A 220 -1.45 3.63 -6.38
N TYR A 221 -0.46 4.52 -6.34
CA TYR A 221 0.29 4.88 -5.15
C TYR A 221 -0.54 5.57 -4.09
N PHE A 222 -1.31 6.60 -4.41
CA PHE A 222 -1.99 7.34 -3.34
C PHE A 222 -3.33 6.71 -2.93
N ALA A 223 -4.06 6.11 -3.88
CA ALA A 223 -5.42 5.63 -3.63
C ALA A 223 -5.46 4.20 -3.07
N HIS A 224 -4.44 3.37 -3.34
CA HIS A 224 -4.42 1.94 -3.01
C HIS A 224 -5.74 1.22 -3.36
N PRO A 225 -6.21 1.33 -4.62
CA PRO A 225 -7.49 0.77 -5.01
C PRO A 225 -7.45 -0.76 -5.01
N GLN A 226 -8.63 -1.35 -4.96
CA GLN A 226 -8.88 -2.78 -5.05
C GLN A 226 -9.87 -3.05 -6.20
N GLY A 227 -10.16 -4.32 -6.48
CA GLY A 227 -11.24 -4.70 -7.39
C GLY A 227 -11.09 -4.13 -8.80
N GLN A 228 -12.17 -3.55 -9.35
CA GLN A 228 -12.23 -3.21 -10.77
C GLN A 228 -11.30 -2.03 -11.12
N LEU A 229 -11.19 -1.03 -10.25
CA LEU A 229 -10.28 0.10 -10.48
C LEU A 229 -8.82 -0.33 -10.53
N LEU A 230 -8.37 -1.20 -9.62
CA LEU A 230 -7.02 -1.77 -9.65
C LEU A 230 -6.78 -2.50 -10.98
N ASN A 231 -7.70 -3.38 -11.37
CA ASN A 231 -7.63 -4.13 -12.62
C ASN A 231 -7.54 -3.25 -13.88
N GLU A 232 -8.31 -2.15 -13.95
CA GLU A 232 -8.26 -1.22 -15.07
C GLU A 232 -6.98 -0.38 -15.08
N LEU A 233 -6.47 0.03 -13.92
CA LEU A 233 -5.19 0.73 -13.80
C LEU A 233 -4.03 -0.17 -14.23
N ASP A 234 -3.96 -1.42 -13.75
CA ASP A 234 -2.93 -2.39 -14.14
C ASP A 234 -2.97 -2.72 -15.63
N LYS A 235 -4.17 -2.81 -16.20
CA LYS A 235 -4.33 -2.97 -17.63
C LYS A 235 -3.86 -1.73 -18.38
N ALA A 236 -4.15 -0.53 -17.90
CA ALA A 236 -3.71 0.71 -18.51
C ALA A 236 -2.17 0.83 -18.49
N VAL A 237 -1.52 0.50 -17.36
CA VAL A 237 -0.06 0.44 -17.24
C VAL A 237 0.53 -0.54 -18.26
N ARG A 238 0.04 -1.79 -18.28
CA ARG A 238 0.52 -2.81 -19.23
C ARG A 238 0.33 -2.43 -20.71
N GLU A 239 -0.79 -1.82 -21.07
CA GLU A 239 -1.02 -1.34 -22.44
C GLU A 239 -0.17 -0.12 -22.78
N HIS A 240 0.18 0.69 -21.79
CA HIS A 240 1.03 1.87 -21.95
C HIS A 240 2.52 1.51 -22.09
N ASP A 241 2.94 0.38 -21.54
CA ASP A 241 4.31 -0.16 -21.67
C ASP A 241 4.54 -0.96 -22.96
N ARG A 242 3.58 -0.97 -23.89
CA ARG A 242 3.72 -1.70 -25.16
C ARG A 242 4.78 -1.10 -26.07
N GLU A 243 5.76 -1.92 -26.44
CA GLU A 243 6.81 -1.57 -27.40
C GLU A 243 6.50 -2.03 -28.84
N ASP A 244 5.46 -2.85 -29.04
CA ASP A 244 5.12 -3.46 -30.33
C ASP A 244 4.25 -2.57 -31.24
N ILE A 245 3.84 -1.39 -30.76
CA ILE A 245 3.05 -0.40 -31.49
C ILE A 245 3.70 1.00 -31.42
N PRO A 246 3.37 1.92 -32.35
CA PRO A 246 3.94 3.27 -32.34
C PRO A 246 3.64 4.05 -31.05
N VAL A 247 4.60 4.84 -30.57
CA VAL A 247 4.46 5.63 -29.33
C VAL A 247 3.25 6.58 -29.34
N GLN A 248 2.87 7.10 -30.52
CA GLN A 248 1.68 7.95 -30.65
C GLN A 248 0.39 7.16 -30.39
N GLU A 249 0.35 5.89 -30.78
CA GLU A 249 -0.78 5.00 -30.50
C GLU A 249 -0.83 4.64 -29.01
N VAL A 250 0.33 4.36 -28.40
CA VAL A 250 0.46 4.17 -26.95
C VAL A 250 -0.10 5.39 -26.19
N ILE A 251 0.35 6.60 -26.54
CA ILE A 251 -0.14 7.86 -25.94
C ILE A 251 -1.63 8.07 -26.16
N ALA A 252 -2.16 7.73 -27.34
CA ALA A 252 -3.59 7.83 -27.62
C ALA A 252 -4.42 6.90 -26.72
N ARG A 253 -3.97 5.66 -26.53
CA ARG A 253 -4.59 4.68 -25.63
C ARG A 253 -4.47 5.09 -24.16
N GLY A 254 -3.30 5.57 -23.74
CA GLY A 254 -3.05 6.08 -22.39
C GLY A 254 -3.96 7.26 -22.05
N LYS A 255 -4.11 8.24 -22.95
CA LYS A 255 -5.08 9.34 -22.78
C LYS A 255 -6.52 8.83 -22.61
N GLU A 256 -6.89 7.80 -23.35
CA GLU A 256 -8.23 7.22 -23.25
C GLU A 256 -8.45 6.50 -21.92
N ALA A 257 -7.42 5.80 -21.41
CA ALA A 257 -7.46 5.24 -20.06
C ALA A 257 -7.64 6.34 -19.00
N ILE A 258 -6.85 7.42 -19.07
CA ILE A 258 -6.96 8.57 -18.15
C ILE A 258 -8.37 9.19 -18.20
N ARG A 259 -8.98 9.34 -19.39
CA ARG A 259 -10.36 9.86 -19.51
C ARG A 259 -11.39 8.93 -18.88
N LYS A 260 -11.23 7.62 -19.04
CA LYS A 260 -12.13 6.64 -18.43
C LYS A 260 -12.05 6.68 -16.91
N ILE A 261 -10.83 6.71 -16.36
CA ILE A 261 -10.60 6.84 -14.92
C ILE A 261 -11.23 8.14 -14.39
N ALA A 262 -11.01 9.27 -15.07
CA ALA A 262 -11.59 10.55 -14.70
C ALA A 262 -13.15 10.60 -14.74
N ALA A 263 -13.78 9.67 -15.46
CA ALA A 263 -15.22 9.59 -15.64
C ALA A 263 -15.90 8.64 -14.64
N VAL A 264 -15.14 7.87 -13.84
CA VAL A 264 -15.68 7.00 -12.79
C VAL A 264 -16.42 7.87 -11.76
N SER A 265 -17.66 7.51 -11.42
CA SER A 265 -18.41 8.26 -10.40
C SER A 265 -17.87 7.99 -9.00
N GLN A 266 -18.12 8.89 -8.05
CA GLN A 266 -17.67 8.69 -6.66
C GLN A 266 -18.28 7.41 -6.05
N GLU A 267 -19.52 7.06 -6.41
CA GLU A 267 -20.21 5.86 -5.95
C GLU A 267 -19.65 4.57 -6.55
N GLN A 268 -19.12 4.62 -7.77
CA GLN A 268 -18.41 3.49 -8.37
C GLN A 268 -17.03 3.36 -7.75
N LEU A 269 -16.32 4.49 -7.63
CA LEU A 269 -15.00 4.55 -7.01
C LEU A 269 -15.01 3.99 -5.57
N SER A 270 -16.00 4.35 -4.75
CA SER A 270 -16.06 3.92 -3.35
C SER A 270 -16.20 2.40 -3.18
N GLN A 271 -16.72 1.69 -4.18
CA GLN A 271 -16.83 0.22 -4.16
C GLN A 271 -15.47 -0.45 -4.28
N ASP A 272 -14.49 0.23 -4.87
CA ASP A 272 -13.14 -0.25 -5.13
C ASP A 272 -12.12 0.33 -4.12
N LEU A 273 -12.57 1.06 -3.08
CA LEU A 273 -11.72 1.68 -2.06
C LEU A 273 -11.94 1.03 -0.70
N TYR A 274 -11.17 -0.03 -0.45
CA TYR A 274 -11.23 -0.78 0.80
C TYR A 274 -9.88 -1.42 1.14
N PHE A 275 -9.69 -1.74 2.41
CA PHE A 275 -8.62 -2.61 2.86
C PHE A 275 -9.08 -4.07 2.83
N VAL A 276 -8.18 -4.96 2.41
CA VAL A 276 -8.38 -6.40 2.46
C VAL A 276 -7.11 -7.06 3.01
N GLU A 277 -7.24 -8.23 3.62
CA GLU A 277 -6.07 -8.98 4.05
C GLU A 277 -5.33 -9.53 2.82
N THR A 278 -4.00 -9.43 2.83
CA THR A 278 -3.12 -9.98 1.80
C THR A 278 -2.19 -10.98 2.44
N PHE A 279 -2.34 -12.26 2.11
CA PHE A 279 -1.41 -13.31 2.56
C PHE A 279 -0.02 -13.16 1.92
N VAL A 280 0.08 -13.35 0.60
CA VAL A 280 1.32 -13.16 -0.16
C VAL A 280 1.13 -11.99 -1.11
N SER A 281 2.01 -10.99 -1.03
CA SER A 281 1.95 -9.81 -1.91
C SER A 281 2.43 -10.17 -3.33
N ASP A 282 1.77 -9.60 -4.32
CA ASP A 282 2.17 -9.55 -5.72
C ASP A 282 3.41 -8.65 -5.95
N LYS A 283 3.60 -7.65 -5.09
CA LYS A 283 4.77 -6.78 -5.08
C LYS A 283 5.96 -7.41 -4.38
N ARG A 284 7.14 -7.13 -4.90
CA ARG A 284 8.40 -7.61 -4.31
C ARG A 284 8.74 -6.81 -3.06
N ARG A 285 9.35 -7.45 -2.07
CA ARG A 285 10.07 -6.71 -1.03
C ARG A 285 11.17 -5.88 -1.70
N SER A 286 11.23 -4.60 -1.38
CA SER A 286 12.34 -3.75 -1.82
C SER A 286 13.68 -4.18 -1.20
N ASN A 287 14.74 -3.91 -1.94
CA ASN A 287 16.12 -3.98 -1.46
C ASN A 287 16.85 -2.81 -2.12
N LEU A 288 17.57 -2.01 -1.33
CA LEU A 288 18.31 -0.85 -1.81
C LEU A 288 19.17 -1.17 -3.04
N LYS A 289 19.90 -2.30 -3.03
CA LYS A 289 20.76 -2.67 -4.17
C LYS A 289 19.95 -2.89 -5.45
N ASN A 290 18.80 -3.56 -5.34
CA ASN A 290 17.91 -3.78 -6.49
C ASN A 290 17.29 -2.47 -6.98
N ILE A 291 16.98 -1.54 -6.06
CA ILE A 291 16.48 -0.20 -6.41
C ILE A 291 17.56 0.56 -7.18
N GLN A 292 18.79 0.58 -6.67
CA GLN A 292 19.94 1.25 -7.30
C GLN A 292 20.21 0.70 -8.70
N ASP A 293 20.26 -0.62 -8.86
CA ASP A 293 20.47 -1.27 -10.17
C ASP A 293 19.33 -0.93 -11.15
N ASN A 294 18.10 -0.81 -10.65
CA ASN A 294 16.97 -0.41 -11.46
C ASN A 294 16.98 1.10 -11.81
N PHE A 295 17.57 1.93 -10.95
CA PHE A 295 17.63 3.39 -11.10
C PHE A 295 18.79 3.87 -11.96
N GLU A 296 19.89 3.12 -12.05
CA GLU A 296 21.16 3.50 -12.69
C GLU A 296 20.99 4.21 -14.04
N LYS A 297 20.32 3.57 -15.01
CA LYS A 297 20.11 4.16 -16.35
C LYS A 297 19.30 5.45 -16.30
N THR A 298 18.29 5.53 -15.42
CA THR A 298 17.47 6.74 -15.29
C THR A 298 18.26 7.85 -14.61
N PHE A 299 19.07 7.53 -13.60
CA PHE A 299 19.94 8.47 -12.91
C PHE A 299 20.94 9.11 -13.87
N ASP A 300 21.61 8.31 -14.71
CA ASP A 300 22.55 8.81 -15.73
C ASP A 300 21.86 9.77 -16.70
N ASN A 301 20.69 9.38 -17.21
CA ASN A 301 19.93 10.21 -18.15
C ASN A 301 19.42 11.50 -17.51
N ALA A 302 18.94 11.44 -16.27
CA ALA A 302 18.48 12.61 -15.53
C ALA A 302 19.64 13.56 -15.22
N THR A 303 20.79 13.03 -14.83
CA THR A 303 22.03 13.80 -14.61
C THR A 303 22.47 14.50 -15.90
N ALA A 304 22.44 13.79 -17.03
CA ALA A 304 22.76 14.39 -18.33
C ALA A 304 21.77 15.49 -18.72
N ALA A 305 20.47 15.29 -18.47
CA ALA A 305 19.44 16.30 -18.72
C ALA A 305 19.63 17.55 -17.85
N LEU A 306 19.91 17.37 -16.56
CA LEU A 306 20.17 18.47 -15.63
C LEU A 306 21.40 19.29 -16.05
N ASN A 307 22.50 18.62 -16.41
CA ASN A 307 23.72 19.28 -16.91
C ASN A 307 23.51 20.00 -18.26
N ALA A 308 22.53 19.58 -19.06
CA ALA A 308 22.16 20.20 -20.32
C ALA A 308 21.11 21.31 -20.16
N ASP A 309 20.74 21.67 -18.94
CA ASP A 309 19.68 22.65 -18.62
C ASP A 309 18.29 22.23 -19.14
N ASP A 310 18.05 20.92 -19.31
CA ASP A 310 16.72 20.34 -19.60
C ASP A 310 16.05 19.87 -18.30
N ALA A 311 15.71 20.84 -17.45
CA ALA A 311 15.08 20.61 -16.15
C ALA A 311 13.77 19.80 -16.25
N MET A 312 13.01 20.03 -17.32
CA MET A 312 11.77 19.32 -17.59
C MET A 312 12.03 17.83 -17.84
N ALA A 313 13.00 17.48 -18.69
CA ALA A 313 13.37 16.09 -18.94
C ALA A 313 13.84 15.39 -17.66
N CYS A 314 14.67 16.05 -16.86
CA CYS A 314 15.11 15.57 -15.55
C CYS A 314 13.91 15.23 -14.65
N CYS A 315 12.98 16.17 -14.48
CA CYS A 315 11.82 15.96 -13.62
C CYS A 315 10.92 14.81 -14.08
N VAL A 316 10.53 14.77 -15.37
CA VAL A 316 9.59 13.73 -15.84
C VAL A 316 10.19 12.32 -15.77
N MET A 317 11.50 12.17 -15.95
CA MET A 317 12.18 10.88 -15.81
C MET A 317 12.22 10.41 -14.36
N ILE A 318 12.59 11.29 -13.42
CA ILE A 318 12.71 10.95 -12.00
C ILE A 318 11.34 10.65 -11.39
N VAL A 319 10.34 11.51 -11.64
CA VAL A 319 8.98 11.32 -11.11
C VAL A 319 8.39 9.99 -11.58
N TYR A 320 8.51 9.66 -12.87
CA TYR A 320 8.10 8.36 -13.38
C TYR A 320 8.81 7.22 -12.63
N LYS A 321 10.12 7.32 -12.46
CA LYS A 321 10.92 6.27 -11.85
C LYS A 321 10.61 6.02 -10.38
N PHE A 322 10.30 7.09 -9.64
CA PHE A 322 9.84 7.00 -8.25
C PHE A 322 8.49 6.27 -8.15
N TYR A 323 7.51 6.60 -8.99
CA TYR A 323 6.23 5.89 -8.96
C TYR A 323 6.33 4.45 -9.52
N GLU A 324 7.18 4.21 -10.51
CA GLU A 324 7.48 2.85 -11.00
C GLU A 324 8.02 1.95 -9.88
N MET A 325 8.89 2.49 -9.03
CA MET A 325 9.41 1.77 -7.87
C MET A 325 8.28 1.30 -6.93
N TYR A 326 7.34 2.18 -6.57
CA TYR A 326 6.20 1.85 -5.70
C TYR A 326 5.21 0.87 -6.34
N TYR A 327 5.14 0.85 -7.67
CA TYR A 327 4.29 -0.09 -8.40
C TYR A 327 4.79 -1.52 -8.24
N TYR A 328 6.07 -1.75 -8.47
CA TYR A 328 6.64 -3.10 -8.43
C TYR A 328 7.07 -3.57 -7.04
N ASN A 329 7.23 -2.65 -6.08
CA ASN A 329 7.84 -2.98 -4.79
C ASN A 329 7.00 -2.49 -3.59
N ASN A 330 7.03 -3.29 -2.54
CA ASN A 330 6.76 -2.87 -1.18
C ASN A 330 8.01 -2.13 -0.65
N VAL A 331 8.00 -0.80 -0.79
CA VAL A 331 9.16 0.08 -0.56
C VAL A 331 9.42 0.28 0.93
N GLN A 332 10.67 0.08 1.35
CA GLN A 332 11.19 0.30 2.71
C GLN A 332 11.05 1.77 3.13
N ASP A 333 10.79 1.99 4.43
CA ASP A 333 10.36 3.30 4.95
C ASP A 333 11.43 4.39 4.81
N ASP A 334 12.71 4.04 4.89
CA ASP A 334 13.85 4.95 4.72
C ASP A 334 13.94 5.52 3.29
N VAL A 335 13.82 4.66 2.26
CA VAL A 335 13.75 5.09 0.85
C VAL A 335 12.45 5.87 0.60
N ASN A 336 11.33 5.41 1.16
CA ASN A 336 10.05 6.10 1.03
C ASN A 336 10.09 7.52 1.63
N ALA A 337 10.79 7.72 2.74
CA ALA A 337 10.95 9.04 3.36
C ALA A 337 11.62 10.04 2.39
N ILE A 338 12.74 9.65 1.78
CA ILE A 338 13.45 10.48 0.80
C ILE A 338 12.54 10.82 -0.39
N VAL A 339 11.94 9.81 -1.01
CA VAL A 339 11.12 9.97 -2.21
C VAL A 339 9.88 10.83 -1.93
N SER A 340 9.13 10.50 -0.88
CA SER A 340 7.90 11.23 -0.54
C SER A 340 8.17 12.68 -0.12
N LYS A 341 9.30 12.94 0.57
CA LYS A 341 9.77 14.30 0.91
C LYS A 341 10.10 15.10 -0.34
N ALA A 342 10.83 14.50 -1.29
CA ALA A 342 11.16 15.14 -2.56
C ALA A 342 9.91 15.47 -3.38
N LEU A 343 9.04 14.47 -3.61
CA LEU A 343 7.79 14.65 -4.36
C LEU A 343 6.88 15.70 -3.74
N ARG A 344 6.74 15.70 -2.41
CA ARG A 344 5.98 16.73 -1.67
C ARG A 344 6.57 18.13 -1.85
N ARG A 345 7.89 18.27 -1.70
CA ARG A 345 8.58 19.57 -1.86
C ARG A 345 8.43 20.09 -3.28
N THR A 346 8.49 19.21 -4.27
CA THR A 346 8.37 19.58 -5.69
C THR A 346 6.94 19.56 -6.20
N SER A 347 5.91 19.51 -5.37
CA SER A 347 4.52 19.48 -5.82
C SER A 347 4.13 20.76 -6.54
N ALA A 348 3.66 20.67 -7.80
CA ALA A 348 3.23 21.83 -8.60
C ALA A 348 4.29 22.96 -8.70
N MET A 349 5.57 22.59 -8.66
CA MET A 349 6.72 23.50 -8.63
C MET A 349 7.29 23.69 -10.05
N PRO A 350 7.78 24.90 -10.42
CA PRO A 350 8.48 25.12 -11.68
C PRO A 350 9.58 24.09 -11.94
N TRP A 351 9.72 23.64 -13.18
CA TRP A 351 10.64 22.53 -13.52
C TRP A 351 12.10 22.81 -13.13
N ASP A 352 12.55 24.04 -13.33
CA ASP A 352 13.90 24.52 -13.02
C ASP A 352 14.19 24.52 -11.52
N GLU A 353 13.19 24.80 -10.69
CA GLU A 353 13.30 24.71 -9.23
C GLU A 353 13.19 23.25 -8.74
N ALA A 354 12.34 22.44 -9.38
CA ALA A 354 12.09 21.06 -8.97
C ALA A 354 13.22 20.09 -9.36
N ALA A 355 13.84 20.28 -10.53
CA ALA A 355 14.83 19.36 -11.07
C ALA A 355 16.01 19.07 -10.11
N PRO A 356 16.69 20.07 -9.51
CA PRO A 356 17.78 19.80 -8.57
C PRO A 356 17.30 19.07 -7.29
N ILE A 357 16.08 19.32 -6.82
CA ILE A 357 15.53 18.66 -5.61
C ILE A 357 15.26 17.18 -5.90
N LEU A 358 14.63 16.88 -7.03
CA LEU A 358 14.34 15.51 -7.44
C LEU A 358 15.63 14.73 -7.75
N HIS A 359 16.57 15.37 -8.43
CA HIS A 359 17.87 14.76 -8.75
C HIS A 359 18.67 14.44 -7.50
N ALA A 360 18.77 15.38 -6.55
CA ALA A 360 19.45 15.14 -5.28
C ALA A 360 18.80 13.99 -4.48
N ALA A 361 17.47 13.87 -4.49
CA ALA A 361 16.78 12.75 -3.84
C ALA A 361 17.13 11.39 -4.50
N MET A 362 17.21 11.35 -5.83
CA MET A 362 17.63 10.16 -6.55
C MET A 362 19.12 9.84 -6.30
N GLU A 363 19.99 10.85 -6.27
CA GLU A 363 21.42 10.73 -5.97
C GLU A 363 21.64 10.12 -4.58
N ARG A 364 20.96 10.60 -3.55
CA ARG A 364 21.01 10.04 -2.20
C ARG A 364 20.70 8.55 -2.16
N ILE A 365 19.66 8.11 -2.89
CA ILE A 365 19.31 6.69 -3.02
C ILE A 365 20.44 5.91 -3.73
N MET A 366 21.01 6.48 -4.79
CA MET A 366 22.13 5.88 -5.53
C MET A 366 23.40 5.74 -4.68
N GLU A 367 23.67 6.70 -3.81
CA GLU A 367 24.82 6.69 -2.88
C GLU A 367 24.57 5.84 -1.63
N GLY A 368 23.30 5.51 -1.34
CA GLY A 368 22.89 4.80 -0.13
C GLY A 368 22.84 5.69 1.11
N ASP A 369 22.78 7.01 0.93
CA ASP A 369 22.61 8.00 1.99
C ASP A 369 21.13 8.15 2.36
N LEU A 370 20.64 7.19 3.15
CA LEU A 370 19.23 7.08 3.54
C LEU A 370 18.90 7.78 4.87
N ASP A 371 19.88 8.44 5.50
CA ASP A 371 19.69 9.10 6.79
C ASP A 371 18.82 10.36 6.62
N ASP A 372 17.62 10.37 7.19
CA ASP A 372 16.73 11.54 7.17
C ASP A 372 17.08 12.54 8.29
N ASP A 373 18.37 12.85 8.46
CA ASP A 373 18.88 13.87 9.38
C ASP A 373 18.57 15.31 8.91
N ASP A 374 17.91 15.46 7.76
CA ASP A 374 17.36 16.73 7.32
C ASP A 374 16.14 17.08 8.18
N ASP A 375 16.40 17.68 9.34
CA ASP A 375 15.52 18.45 10.23
C ASP A 375 14.73 19.59 9.52
N GLU A 376 14.59 19.57 8.19
CA GLU A 376 13.51 20.26 7.50
C GLU A 376 12.21 19.44 7.64
N ALA A 377 11.78 19.20 8.88
CA ALA A 377 10.36 19.13 9.15
C ALA A 377 9.78 20.42 8.57
N ALA A 378 8.99 20.28 7.50
CA ALA A 378 8.25 21.36 6.88
C ALA A 378 7.52 22.14 7.98
N ASN A 379 8.13 23.23 8.43
CA ASN A 379 7.54 24.08 9.44
C ASN A 379 6.25 24.62 8.80
N PRO A 380 5.06 24.35 9.37
CA PRO A 380 3.79 24.83 8.80
C PRO A 380 3.71 26.36 8.70
N PHE A 381 4.71 27.07 9.24
CA PHE A 381 4.88 28.51 9.25
C PHE A 381 6.00 29.04 8.34
N ALA A 382 6.58 28.22 7.45
CA ALA A 382 7.54 28.70 6.46
C ALA A 382 6.85 29.64 5.45
N GLY A 383 6.81 30.93 5.80
CA GLY A 383 6.11 31.99 5.08
C GLY A 383 5.37 32.99 5.98
N ALA A 384 5.20 32.69 7.27
CA ALA A 384 4.72 33.66 8.26
C ALA A 384 5.91 34.40 8.88
N ASP A 385 5.85 35.73 8.88
CA ASP A 385 6.80 36.57 9.60
C ASP A 385 6.85 36.15 11.08
N MET A 386 7.92 35.48 11.49
CA MET A 386 8.11 34.94 12.83
C MET A 386 8.01 36.02 13.91
N GLU A 387 8.31 37.27 13.56
CA GLU A 387 8.18 38.42 14.44
C GLU A 387 6.70 38.76 14.69
N ALA A 388 5.86 38.65 13.66
CA ALA A 388 4.42 38.83 13.77
C ALA A 388 3.74 37.68 14.53
N VAL A 389 4.19 36.44 14.32
CA VAL A 389 3.66 35.25 15.04
C VAL A 389 4.04 35.30 16.52
N MET A 390 5.29 35.65 16.85
CA MET A 390 5.69 35.85 18.25
C MET A 390 4.93 37.02 18.90
N ALA A 391 4.75 38.15 18.21
CA ALA A 391 3.99 39.28 18.74
C ALA A 391 2.52 38.90 19.03
N GLN A 392 1.90 38.11 18.15
CA GLN A 392 0.53 37.64 18.34
C GLN A 392 0.43 36.63 19.47
N ALA A 393 1.39 35.70 19.59
CA ALA A 393 1.45 34.75 20.70
C ALA A 393 1.67 35.46 22.05
N GLN A 394 2.53 36.47 22.09
CA GLN A 394 2.82 37.26 23.29
C GLN A 394 1.61 38.11 23.71
N GLN A 395 0.87 38.67 22.75
CA GLN A 395 -0.41 39.34 23.01
C GLN A 395 -1.46 38.36 23.56
N MET A 396 -1.57 37.16 22.98
CA MET A 396 -2.54 36.17 23.41
C MET A 396 -2.23 35.67 24.83
N GLN A 397 -0.94 35.50 25.15
CA GLN A 397 -0.49 35.12 26.48
C GLN A 397 -0.71 36.23 27.52
N GLN A 398 -0.49 37.50 27.16
CA GLN A 398 -0.82 38.64 28.03
C GLN A 398 -2.34 38.77 28.25
N ALA A 399 -3.14 38.57 27.21
CA ALA A 399 -4.61 38.59 27.32
C ALA A 399 -5.13 37.46 28.21
N ALA A 400 -4.57 36.25 28.08
CA ALA A 400 -4.91 35.11 28.92
C ALA A 400 -4.50 35.34 30.39
N MET A 401 -3.33 35.93 30.63
CA MET A 401 -2.85 36.25 31.98
C MET A 401 -3.69 37.37 32.64
N ALA A 402 -4.14 38.36 31.87
CA ALA A 402 -5.07 39.39 32.33
C ALA A 402 -6.47 38.83 32.65
N GLN A 403 -6.99 37.91 31.81
CA GLN A 403 -8.25 37.21 32.10
C GLN A 403 -8.15 36.34 33.36
N MET A 404 -7.02 35.65 33.56
CA MET A 404 -6.79 34.85 34.76
C MET A 404 -6.69 35.71 36.02
N ALA A 405 -6.03 36.87 35.94
CA ALA A 405 -5.95 37.82 37.05
C ALA A 405 -7.33 38.42 37.39
N GLN A 406 -8.18 38.66 36.40
CA GLN A 406 -9.58 39.07 36.61
C GLN A 406 -10.43 37.97 37.23
N ALA A 407 -10.26 36.71 36.79
CA ALA A 407 -10.98 35.56 37.34
C ALA A 407 -10.60 35.27 38.80
N MET A 408 -9.38 35.64 39.23
CA MET A 408 -8.90 35.47 40.61
C MET A 408 -9.24 36.65 41.54
N GLN A 409 -9.82 37.75 41.05
CA GLN A 409 -10.16 38.92 41.88
C GLN A 409 -11.47 38.77 42.70
N GLY A 410 -12.14 37.62 42.65
CA GLY A 410 -13.42 37.39 43.34
C GLY A 410 -13.54 36.11 44.16
N VAL A 411 -12.46 35.32 44.28
CA VAL A 411 -12.48 34.04 45.00
C VAL A 411 -11.83 34.20 46.36
N ASP A 412 -12.60 34.10 47.44
CA ASP A 412 -12.07 34.03 48.80
C ASP A 412 -11.31 32.70 48.98
N MET A 413 -9.99 32.77 48.84
CA MET A 413 -9.08 31.63 48.96
C MET A 413 -9.19 30.90 50.31
N GLY A 414 -9.72 31.54 51.35
CA GLY A 414 -9.98 30.91 52.64
C GLY A 414 -11.13 29.90 52.59
N GLU A 415 -12.18 30.17 51.82
CA GLU A 415 -13.32 29.28 51.66
C GLU A 415 -13.00 28.10 50.73
N TYR A 416 -12.20 28.35 49.69
CA TYR A 416 -11.71 27.32 48.76
C TYR A 416 -10.85 26.26 49.46
N MET A 417 -9.89 26.68 50.30
CA MET A 417 -9.05 25.74 51.05
C MET A 417 -9.84 24.94 52.11
N LYS A 418 -10.85 25.56 52.73
CA LYS A 418 -11.72 24.90 53.70
C LYS A 418 -12.57 23.80 53.05
N ASN A 419 -13.07 24.04 51.84
CA ASN A 419 -13.82 23.04 51.08
C ASN A 419 -12.93 21.86 50.62
N ILE A 420 -11.69 22.13 50.22
CA ILE A 420 -10.72 21.07 49.88
C ILE A 420 -10.36 20.23 51.11
N GLN A 421 -10.12 20.85 52.27
CA GLN A 421 -9.84 20.11 53.51
C GLN A 421 -11.02 19.23 53.95
N ASN A 422 -12.26 19.73 53.85
CA ASN A 422 -13.45 18.95 54.19
C ASN A 422 -13.64 17.76 53.24
N MET A 423 -13.35 17.93 51.96
CA MET A 423 -13.42 16.86 50.95
C MET A 423 -12.35 15.78 51.16
N MET A 424 -11.15 16.18 51.62
CA MET A 424 -10.06 15.24 51.94
C MET A 424 -10.35 14.45 53.23
N ALA A 425 -10.96 15.10 54.23
CA ALA A 425 -11.34 14.47 55.48
C ALA A 425 -12.45 13.42 55.31
N SER A 426 -13.41 13.65 54.40
CA SER A 426 -14.47 12.66 54.12
C SER A 426 -13.97 11.42 53.37
N MET A 427 -12.83 11.49 52.66
CA MET A 427 -12.26 10.34 51.95
C MET A 427 -11.38 9.44 52.83
N MET A 428 -10.89 9.94 53.97
CA MET A 428 -9.89 9.24 54.80
C MET A 428 -10.44 8.60 56.09
N GLY A 429 -11.75 8.75 56.37
CA GLY A 429 -12.36 8.30 57.62
C GLY A 429 -13.45 7.25 57.44
N GLY A 430 -13.11 6.02 57.01
CA GLY A 430 -14.13 5.01 56.79
C GLY A 430 -13.72 3.54 56.60
N THR A 431 -12.70 3.02 57.29
CA THR A 431 -12.58 1.56 57.53
C THR A 431 -11.83 1.23 58.82
N ALA A 432 -12.54 0.73 59.84
CA ALA A 432 -12.17 -0.41 60.72
C ALA A 432 -13.00 -0.42 62.01
N ASP A 433 -13.92 -1.38 62.15
CA ASP A 433 -13.93 -2.50 63.11
C ASP A 433 -15.39 -3.02 63.21
N LYS A 434 -15.66 -4.24 62.74
CA LYS A 434 -15.64 -5.51 63.49
C LYS A 434 -16.96 -5.84 64.19
N ASP A 435 -17.21 -7.15 64.18
CA ASP A 435 -18.07 -7.91 65.07
C ASP A 435 -19.58 -7.87 64.83
N GLY A 436 -20.06 -8.97 64.24
CA GLY A 436 -20.85 -9.87 65.06
C GLY A 436 -22.31 -10.07 64.65
N LYS A 437 -22.61 -11.35 64.42
CA LYS A 437 -23.84 -12.07 64.79
C LYS A 437 -25.07 -12.00 63.87
N ASP A 438 -25.40 -13.22 63.44
CA ASP A 438 -26.67 -13.94 63.60
C ASP A 438 -27.96 -13.43 62.94
N ASN A 439 -28.67 -14.42 62.37
CA ASN A 439 -30.11 -14.51 62.09
C ASN A 439 -30.63 -13.54 60.99
N GLN A 440 -31.27 -13.98 59.92
CA GLN A 440 -32.20 -15.11 59.70
C GLN A 440 -32.21 -15.53 58.24
#